data_AF-A0A1E5CBM2-F1
#
_entry.id   AF-A0A1E5CBM2-F1
#
_cell.length_a   1.000
_cell.length_b   1.000
_cell.length_c   1.000
_cell.angle_alpha   90.00
_cell.angle_beta   90.00
_cell.angle_gamma   90.00
#
_symmetry.space_group_name_H-M   'P 1'
#
loop_
_entity.id
_entity.type
_entity.pdbx_description
1 polymer ?
#
loop_
_entity_poly.entity_id
_entity_poly.type
_entity_poly.pdbx_seq_one_letter_code
_entity_poly.pdbx_strand_id
1 'polypeptide(L)'
;MKLAINVFLTILIMLSPSTALAFNKKGTQFVDTIKLHGYIDGYGNVRVKNAKITELPDPLDVKGFLDIQGSDITRLPKELKVAGYLNASHSKLTRVPKVDVGGYMNLTGTKVTSLPRGLNVKGDLSLVNTPIKALPRKLNIEGNLYLANTGITALPPDLRVGGNLYLRGTKIKTVPETVRVGGKVYR
;
A
#
# COMPACT_ATOMS: atom_id res chain seq x y z
N MET A 1 76.97 -17.58 -39.33
CA MET A 1 76.13 -17.70 -40.55
C MET A 1 74.66 -17.63 -40.11
N LYS A 2 73.84 -16.86 -40.82
CA LYS A 2 72.37 -16.63 -40.63
C LYS A 2 71.60 -17.98 -40.45
N LEU A 3 70.40 -18.12 -39.88
CA LEU A 3 69.15 -17.31 -39.92
C LEU A 3 68.07 -17.98 -39.00
N ALA A 4 67.16 -17.18 -38.40
CA ALA A 4 65.69 -17.37 -38.17
C ALA A 4 65.07 -18.70 -37.63
N ILE A 5 63.90 -18.82 -36.98
CA ILE A 5 62.82 -18.01 -36.36
C ILE A 5 61.82 -19.03 -35.72
N ASN A 6 60.90 -18.56 -34.85
CA ASN A 6 59.66 -19.15 -34.29
C ASN A 6 59.80 -19.73 -32.87
N VAL A 7 59.45 -19.02 -31.78
CA VAL A 7 58.13 -18.47 -31.37
C VAL A 7 57.03 -19.52 -31.38
N PHE A 8 56.70 -20.06 -30.20
CA PHE A 8 55.33 -20.11 -29.71
C PHE A 8 55.34 -20.23 -28.18
N LEU A 9 54.79 -19.19 -27.53
CA LEU A 9 54.59 -19.06 -26.10
C LEU A 9 53.19 -19.59 -25.79
N THR A 10 53.07 -20.64 -24.97
CA THR A 10 51.77 -21.10 -24.48
C THR A 10 51.77 -20.97 -22.95
N ILE A 11 51.22 -19.87 -22.46
CA ILE A 11 50.93 -19.66 -21.04
C ILE A 11 49.65 -20.45 -20.71
N LEU A 12 49.78 -21.50 -19.90
CA LEU A 12 48.65 -22.27 -19.39
C LEU A 12 48.07 -21.54 -18.17
N ILE A 13 47.02 -20.76 -18.36
CA ILE A 13 46.26 -20.15 -17.26
C ILE A 13 45.32 -21.22 -16.69
N MET A 14 45.66 -21.74 -15.51
CA MET A 14 44.75 -22.56 -14.69
C MET A 14 43.64 -21.65 -14.13
N LEU A 15 42.51 -21.56 -14.84
CA LEU A 15 41.26 -21.03 -14.29
C LEU A 15 40.67 -22.08 -13.34
N SER A 16 40.82 -21.88 -12.03
CA SER A 16 39.97 -22.58 -11.06
C SER A 16 38.52 -22.17 -11.32
N PRO A 17 37.56 -23.10 -11.45
CA PRO A 17 36.16 -22.71 -11.48
C PRO A 17 35.79 -22.19 -10.10
N SER A 18 35.77 -20.86 -9.95
CA SER A 18 35.05 -20.23 -8.84
C SER A 18 33.62 -20.74 -8.93
N THR A 19 33.22 -21.53 -7.93
CA THR A 19 31.84 -21.94 -7.75
C THR A 19 31.00 -20.68 -7.67
N ALA A 20 30.29 -20.37 -8.75
CA ALA A 20 29.32 -19.31 -8.81
C ALA A 20 28.23 -19.61 -7.77
N LEU A 21 28.36 -19.04 -6.58
CA LEU A 21 27.28 -18.87 -5.60
C LEU A 21 26.29 -17.84 -6.16
N ALA A 22 25.61 -18.19 -7.24
CA ALA A 22 24.64 -17.33 -7.90
C ALA A 22 23.31 -18.06 -8.16
N PHE A 23 22.85 -18.88 -7.21
CA PHE A 23 21.48 -19.42 -7.23
C PHE A 23 20.90 -19.53 -5.82
N ASN A 24 20.77 -18.40 -5.12
CA ASN A 24 19.79 -18.30 -4.04
C ASN A 24 19.29 -16.87 -3.78
N LYS A 25 18.93 -16.14 -4.84
CA LYS A 25 18.17 -14.88 -4.70
C LYS A 25 16.77 -15.10 -5.25
N LYS A 26 15.81 -15.26 -4.32
CA LYS A 26 14.35 -15.37 -4.50
C LYS A 26 13.87 -14.99 -5.91
N GLY A 27 13.62 -15.99 -6.75
CA GLY A 27 13.10 -15.84 -8.12
C GLY A 27 11.65 -15.35 -8.23
N THR A 28 11.03 -14.87 -7.15
CA THR A 28 9.63 -14.42 -7.15
C THR A 28 9.47 -12.92 -7.43
N GLN A 29 10.40 -12.06 -6.98
CA GLN A 29 10.22 -10.60 -7.09
C GLN A 29 10.26 -10.06 -8.53
N PHE A 30 11.09 -10.65 -9.40
CA PHE A 30 11.25 -10.16 -10.77
C PHE A 30 10.05 -10.49 -11.67
N VAL A 31 9.45 -11.68 -11.53
CA VAL A 31 8.30 -12.12 -12.35
C VAL A 31 7.02 -11.37 -11.94
N ASP A 32 6.87 -11.08 -10.65
CA ASP A 32 5.71 -10.37 -10.11
C ASP A 32 5.71 -8.86 -10.43
N THR A 33 6.88 -8.24 -10.62
CA THR A 33 6.95 -6.84 -11.09
C THR A 33 6.62 -6.67 -12.58
N ILE A 34 6.78 -7.71 -13.41
CA ILE A 34 6.36 -7.67 -14.82
C ILE A 34 4.85 -7.41 -14.93
N LYS A 35 4.04 -7.90 -13.98
CA LYS A 35 2.59 -7.64 -13.95
C LYS A 35 2.23 -6.15 -13.85
N LEU A 36 3.15 -5.33 -13.32
CA LEU A 36 2.99 -3.88 -13.22
C LEU A 36 3.76 -3.11 -14.29
N HIS A 37 4.41 -3.78 -15.24
CA HIS A 37 5.10 -3.11 -16.34
C HIS A 37 4.10 -2.25 -17.14
N GLY A 38 4.40 -0.96 -17.32
CA GLY A 38 3.51 0.02 -17.94
C GLY A 38 2.54 0.73 -16.98
N TYR A 39 2.45 0.31 -15.71
CA TYR A 39 1.61 0.96 -14.69
C TYR A 39 2.42 1.77 -13.68
N ILE A 40 3.75 1.72 -13.76
CA ILE A 40 4.69 2.47 -12.92
C ILE A 40 5.34 3.57 -13.73
N ASP A 41 5.27 4.83 -13.27
CA ASP A 41 5.94 5.96 -13.91
C ASP A 41 7.35 6.23 -13.34
N GLY A 42 8.09 7.17 -13.94
CA GLY A 42 9.46 7.52 -13.53
C GLY A 42 9.60 8.08 -12.10
N TYR A 43 8.49 8.47 -11.46
CA TYR A 43 8.46 8.91 -10.07
C TYR A 43 8.09 7.76 -9.11
N GLY A 44 7.88 6.56 -9.64
CA GLY A 44 7.48 5.38 -8.87
C GLY A 44 6.03 5.43 -8.40
N ASN A 45 5.16 6.21 -9.07
CA ASN A 45 3.71 6.10 -8.86
C ASN A 45 3.20 4.86 -9.58
N VAL A 46 2.28 4.14 -8.95
CA VAL A 46 1.58 2.98 -9.54
C VAL A 46 0.13 3.37 -9.82
N ARG A 47 -0.31 3.29 -11.08
CA ARG A 47 -1.70 3.54 -11.48
C ARG A 47 -2.24 2.34 -12.24
N VAL A 48 -3.26 1.66 -11.72
CA VAL A 48 -3.86 0.46 -12.35
C VAL A 48 -5.33 0.68 -12.75
N LYS A 49 -5.75 1.94 -12.90
CA LYS A 49 -7.10 2.29 -13.34
C LYS A 49 -7.37 1.67 -14.72
N ASN A 50 -8.52 1.00 -14.87
CA ASN A 50 -8.94 0.28 -16.09
C ASN A 50 -8.03 -0.89 -16.51
N ALA A 51 -7.12 -1.35 -15.63
CA ALA A 51 -6.32 -2.53 -15.89
C ALA A 51 -7.16 -3.80 -15.70
N LYS A 52 -6.86 -4.86 -16.46
CA LYS A 52 -7.35 -6.23 -16.17
C LYS A 52 -6.64 -6.88 -14.95
N ILE A 53 -5.90 -6.07 -14.19
CA ILE A 53 -5.15 -6.51 -13.01
C ILE A 53 -6.14 -6.72 -11.86
N THR A 54 -6.17 -7.95 -11.34
CA THR A 54 -7.02 -8.35 -10.22
C THR A 54 -6.21 -8.55 -8.93
N GLU A 55 -4.88 -8.55 -9.02
CA GLU A 55 -3.96 -8.73 -7.90
C GLU A 55 -2.69 -7.87 -8.06
N LEU A 56 -2.15 -7.40 -6.95
CA LEU A 56 -0.87 -6.72 -6.90
C LEU A 56 0.22 -7.70 -6.42
N PRO A 57 1.48 -7.51 -6.84
CA PRO A 57 2.60 -8.31 -6.37
C PRO A 57 2.82 -8.14 -4.85
N ASP A 58 3.36 -9.17 -4.18
CA ASP A 58 3.60 -9.18 -2.72
C ASP A 58 5.02 -9.70 -2.44
N PRO A 59 5.95 -8.89 -1.88
CA PRO A 59 5.76 -7.53 -1.37
C PRO A 59 5.65 -6.46 -2.47
N LEU A 60 5.11 -5.29 -2.12
CA LEU A 60 5.08 -4.10 -2.99
C LEU A 60 5.54 -2.84 -2.25
N ASP A 61 6.56 -2.17 -2.80
CA ASP A 61 7.07 -0.89 -2.33
C ASP A 61 6.84 0.18 -3.40
N VAL A 62 5.95 1.14 -3.10
CA VAL A 62 5.55 2.22 -3.99
C VAL A 62 6.21 3.51 -3.55
N LYS A 63 7.14 4.03 -4.37
CA LYS A 63 7.92 5.26 -4.08
C LYS A 63 7.11 6.54 -4.21
N GLY A 64 6.07 6.51 -5.04
CA GLY A 64 5.10 7.58 -5.17
C GLY A 64 3.77 7.19 -4.52
N PHE A 65 2.68 7.40 -5.25
CA PHE A 65 1.34 6.97 -4.83
C PHE A 65 0.89 5.67 -5.50
N LEU A 66 -0.07 4.99 -4.86
CA LEU A 66 -0.76 3.82 -5.40
C LEU A 66 -2.21 4.18 -5.71
N ASP A 67 -2.59 4.18 -6.99
CA ASP A 67 -3.96 4.40 -7.44
C ASP A 67 -4.54 3.14 -8.09
N ILE A 68 -5.45 2.50 -7.36
CA ILE A 68 -6.23 1.34 -7.77
C ILE A 68 -7.73 1.67 -7.93
N GLN A 69 -8.09 2.95 -8.08
CA GLN A 69 -9.47 3.39 -8.20
C GLN A 69 -10.25 2.59 -9.25
N GLY A 70 -11.45 2.15 -8.88
CA GLY A 70 -12.37 1.43 -9.77
C GLY A 70 -11.89 0.06 -10.22
N SER A 71 -10.79 -0.46 -9.67
CA SER A 71 -10.24 -1.75 -10.06
C SER A 71 -10.98 -2.95 -9.45
N ASP A 72 -10.74 -4.11 -10.04
CA ASP A 72 -11.23 -5.40 -9.55
C ASP A 72 -10.38 -6.01 -8.44
N ILE A 73 -9.38 -5.28 -7.95
CA ILE A 73 -8.49 -5.72 -6.88
C ILE A 73 -9.28 -5.87 -5.57
N THR A 74 -9.25 -7.07 -5.01
CA THR A 74 -9.99 -7.43 -3.79
C THR A 74 -9.16 -7.38 -2.51
N ARG A 75 -7.82 -7.40 -2.65
CA ARG A 75 -6.85 -7.42 -1.56
C ARG A 75 -5.60 -6.61 -1.94
N LEU A 76 -5.01 -5.93 -0.97
CA LEU A 76 -3.67 -5.34 -1.11
C LEU A 76 -2.60 -6.36 -0.67
N PRO A 77 -1.33 -6.18 -1.10
CA PRO A 77 -0.20 -7.02 -0.70
C PRO A 77 -0.02 -7.06 0.82
N LYS A 78 0.38 -8.21 1.40
CA LYS A 78 0.59 -8.32 2.85
C LYS A 78 1.68 -7.36 3.32
N GLU A 79 2.74 -7.23 2.52
CA GLU A 79 3.82 -6.28 2.74
C GLU A 79 3.70 -5.13 1.73
N LEU A 80 2.94 -4.10 2.10
CA LEU A 80 2.75 -2.89 1.30
C LEU A 80 3.35 -1.66 1.98
N LYS A 81 4.17 -0.91 1.24
CA LYS A 81 4.61 0.44 1.61
C LYS A 81 4.24 1.43 0.51
N VAL A 82 3.69 2.58 0.89
CA VAL A 82 3.34 3.65 -0.05
C VAL A 82 3.86 4.98 0.50
N ALA A 83 4.88 5.55 -0.13
CA ALA A 83 5.47 6.80 0.36
C ALA A 83 4.57 8.02 0.16
N GLY A 84 3.76 8.03 -0.91
CA GLY A 84 2.71 9.01 -1.17
C GLY A 84 1.36 8.58 -0.58
N TYR A 85 0.30 8.70 -1.37
CA TYR A 85 -1.07 8.36 -0.97
C TYR A 85 -1.55 7.03 -1.57
N LEU A 86 -2.63 6.49 -1.00
CA LEU A 86 -3.35 5.33 -1.54
C LEU A 86 -4.76 5.75 -1.95
N ASN A 87 -5.08 5.64 -3.24
CA ASN A 87 -6.44 5.78 -3.75
C ASN A 87 -6.99 4.42 -4.16
N ALA A 88 -7.94 3.89 -3.41
CA ALA A 88 -8.64 2.64 -3.73
C ALA A 88 -10.15 2.86 -3.96
N SER A 89 -10.57 4.11 -4.14
CA SER A 89 -11.99 4.47 -4.23
C SER A 89 -12.72 3.65 -5.29
N HIS A 90 -13.93 3.20 -4.96
CA HIS A 90 -14.81 2.41 -5.83
C HIS A 90 -14.21 1.09 -6.37
N SER A 91 -13.11 0.59 -5.79
CA SER A 91 -12.57 -0.73 -6.12
C SER A 91 -13.32 -1.86 -5.39
N LYS A 92 -13.07 -3.11 -5.80
CA LYS A 92 -13.61 -4.31 -5.12
C LYS A 92 -12.88 -4.66 -3.81
N LEU A 93 -12.03 -3.78 -3.28
CA LEU A 93 -11.21 -4.03 -2.09
C LEU A 93 -12.08 -4.37 -0.87
N THR A 94 -11.76 -5.47 -0.18
CA THR A 94 -12.55 -5.99 0.95
C THR A 94 -11.85 -5.87 2.31
N ARG A 95 -10.52 -5.80 2.31
CA ARG A 95 -9.68 -5.73 3.52
C ARG A 95 -8.41 -4.94 3.23
N VAL A 96 -7.90 -4.27 4.25
CA VAL A 96 -6.64 -3.52 4.21
C VAL A 96 -5.62 -4.23 5.12
N PRO A 97 -4.42 -4.56 4.65
CA PRO A 97 -3.32 -5.10 5.46
C PRO A 97 -2.75 -4.00 6.36
N LYS A 98 -1.88 -4.35 7.30
CA LYS A 98 -1.07 -3.33 7.96
C LYS A 98 -0.20 -2.66 6.90
N VAL A 99 -0.41 -1.37 6.68
CA VAL A 99 0.24 -0.59 5.62
C VAL A 99 0.68 0.74 6.20
N ASP A 100 1.87 1.17 5.80
CA ASP A 100 2.36 2.52 6.06
C ASP A 100 2.12 3.36 4.81
N VAL A 101 1.23 4.37 4.94
CA VAL A 101 0.91 5.33 3.87
C VAL A 101 1.40 6.71 4.29
N GLY A 102 2.28 7.31 3.49
CA GLY A 102 2.91 8.59 3.81
C GLY A 102 2.00 9.81 3.63
N GLY A 103 0.87 9.65 2.92
CA GLY A 103 -0.17 10.66 2.73
C GLY A 103 -1.55 10.15 3.13
N TYR A 104 -2.57 10.51 2.33
CA TYR A 104 -3.95 10.12 2.58
C TYR A 104 -4.27 8.70 2.10
N MET A 105 -5.36 8.15 2.62
CA MET A 105 -5.98 6.90 2.18
C MET A 105 -7.44 7.14 1.79
N ASN A 106 -7.77 6.92 0.52
CA ASN A 106 -9.15 7.01 0.04
C ASN A 106 -9.73 5.62 -0.22
N LEU A 107 -10.61 5.15 0.67
CA LEU A 107 -11.32 3.87 0.57
C LEU A 107 -12.81 4.06 0.26
N THR A 108 -13.21 5.25 -0.20
CA THR A 108 -14.61 5.61 -0.50
C THR A 108 -15.26 4.58 -1.42
N GLY A 109 -16.44 4.10 -1.07
CA GLY A 109 -17.23 3.18 -1.91
C GLY A 109 -16.58 1.81 -2.15
N THR A 110 -15.55 1.44 -1.39
CA THR A 110 -14.99 0.08 -1.42
C THR A 110 -15.88 -0.90 -0.65
N LYS A 111 -15.57 -2.19 -0.76
CA LYS A 111 -16.23 -3.27 0.00
C LYS A 111 -15.52 -3.54 1.34
N VAL A 112 -14.72 -2.60 1.85
CA VAL A 112 -13.94 -2.78 3.07
C VAL A 112 -14.86 -2.95 4.28
N THR A 113 -14.69 -4.06 5.00
CA THR A 113 -15.47 -4.39 6.21
C THR A 113 -14.67 -4.26 7.50
N SER A 114 -13.35 -4.16 7.41
CA SER A 114 -12.44 -4.07 8.57
C SER A 114 -11.13 -3.38 8.18
N LEU A 115 -10.52 -2.73 9.18
CA LEU A 115 -9.18 -2.14 9.12
C LEU A 115 -8.28 -2.82 10.15
N PRO A 116 -6.95 -2.81 9.95
CA PRO A 116 -6.02 -3.43 10.89
C PRO A 116 -5.92 -2.62 12.18
N ARG A 117 -5.70 -3.31 13.31
CA ARG A 117 -5.38 -2.68 14.60
C ARG A 117 -4.10 -1.87 14.48
N GLY A 118 -4.10 -0.66 15.02
CA GLY A 118 -2.91 0.20 15.00
C GLY A 118 -2.61 0.84 13.65
N LEU A 119 -3.60 0.93 12.74
CA LEU A 119 -3.44 1.66 11.49
C LEU A 119 -3.09 3.13 11.78
N ASN A 120 -2.04 3.61 11.13
CA ASN A 120 -1.61 5.01 11.16
C ASN A 120 -1.69 5.61 9.75
N VAL A 121 -2.32 6.77 9.61
CA VAL A 121 -2.42 7.50 8.33
C VAL A 121 -1.92 8.91 8.53
N LYS A 122 -0.89 9.31 7.79
CA LYS A 122 -0.28 10.65 7.90
C LYS A 122 -1.12 11.77 7.30
N GLY A 123 -2.03 11.43 6.39
CA GLY A 123 -3.01 12.36 5.84
C GLY A 123 -4.43 12.01 6.28
N ASP A 124 -5.37 12.27 5.38
CA ASP A 124 -6.79 12.00 5.58
C ASP A 124 -7.11 10.51 5.37
N LEU A 125 -8.16 10.01 6.04
CA LEU A 125 -8.75 8.70 5.76
C LEU A 125 -10.22 8.87 5.41
N SER A 126 -10.61 8.42 4.20
CA SER A 126 -12.01 8.31 3.81
C SER A 126 -12.49 6.87 3.81
N LEU A 127 -13.54 6.60 4.59
CA LEU A 127 -14.32 5.35 4.63
C LEU A 127 -15.75 5.56 4.13
N VAL A 128 -16.01 6.69 3.46
CA VAL A 128 -17.36 7.08 3.03
C VAL A 128 -18.01 5.99 2.19
N ASN A 129 -19.28 5.69 2.46
CA ASN A 129 -20.06 4.66 1.74
C ASN A 129 -19.40 3.25 1.74
N THR A 130 -18.70 2.87 2.80
CA THR A 130 -18.17 1.50 2.97
C THR A 130 -19.06 0.67 3.91
N PRO A 131 -19.09 -0.68 3.78
CA PRO A 131 -19.87 -1.55 4.66
C PRO A 131 -19.25 -1.75 6.05
N ILE A 132 -18.21 -0.97 6.42
CA ILE A 132 -17.55 -1.08 7.71
C ILE A 132 -18.52 -0.79 8.87
N LYS A 133 -18.46 -1.62 9.92
CA LYS A 133 -19.36 -1.54 11.08
C LYS A 133 -18.66 -1.10 12.36
N ALA A 134 -17.33 -1.15 12.40
CA ALA A 134 -16.53 -0.74 13.54
C ALA A 134 -15.14 -0.27 13.09
N LEU A 135 -14.61 0.74 13.77
CA LEU A 135 -13.21 1.14 13.63
C LEU A 135 -12.33 0.25 14.54
N PRO A 136 -11.09 -0.03 14.12
CA PRO A 136 -10.16 -0.80 14.94
C PRO A 136 -9.67 0.03 16.13
N ARG A 137 -9.18 -0.67 17.18
CA ARG A 137 -8.44 -0.04 18.28
C ARG A 137 -7.13 0.57 17.79
N LYS A 138 -6.69 1.64 18.46
CA LYS A 138 -5.44 2.36 18.16
C LYS A 138 -5.40 2.93 16.74
N LEU A 139 -6.53 3.38 16.19
CA LEU A 139 -6.58 4.07 14.91
C LEU A 139 -6.09 5.52 15.10
N ASN A 140 -5.03 5.89 14.37
CA ASN A 140 -4.45 7.23 14.40
C ASN A 140 -4.45 7.85 13.00
N ILE A 141 -5.09 9.00 12.86
CA ILE A 141 -5.18 9.76 11.61
C ILE A 141 -4.64 11.16 11.90
N GLU A 142 -3.59 11.58 11.21
CA GLU A 142 -3.02 12.93 11.39
C GLU A 142 -3.89 14.00 10.71
N GLY A 143 -4.58 13.65 9.61
CA GLY A 143 -5.54 14.52 8.93
C GLY A 143 -6.99 14.33 9.38
N ASN A 144 -7.92 14.51 8.43
CA ASN A 144 -9.35 14.35 8.61
C ASN A 144 -9.80 12.88 8.52
N LEU A 145 -10.87 12.53 9.26
CA LEU A 145 -11.51 11.22 9.18
C LEU A 145 -12.95 11.34 8.68
N TYR A 146 -13.23 10.74 7.52
CA TYR A 146 -14.55 10.75 6.89
C TYR A 146 -15.24 9.39 7.03
N LEU A 147 -16.30 9.34 7.84
CA LEU A 147 -17.07 8.12 8.12
C LEU A 147 -18.48 8.15 7.53
N ALA A 148 -18.76 9.10 6.64
CA ALA A 148 -20.13 9.34 6.21
C ALA A 148 -20.78 8.10 5.57
N ASN A 149 -22.04 7.85 5.92
CA ASN A 149 -22.83 6.71 5.45
C ASN A 149 -22.17 5.33 5.69
N THR A 150 -21.51 5.15 6.83
CA THR A 150 -21.00 3.84 7.26
C THR A 150 -21.92 3.22 8.30
N GLY A 151 -21.80 1.90 8.50
CA GLY A 151 -22.54 1.16 9.52
C GLY A 151 -22.02 1.34 10.95
N ILE A 152 -21.11 2.28 11.19
CA ILE A 152 -20.46 2.48 12.49
C ILE A 152 -21.46 3.03 13.51
N THR A 153 -21.48 2.41 14.69
CA THR A 153 -22.39 2.76 15.81
C THR A 153 -21.67 3.41 16.99
N ALA A 154 -20.36 3.22 17.12
CA ALA A 154 -19.55 3.78 18.20
C ALA A 154 -18.10 4.03 17.73
N LEU A 155 -17.46 5.02 18.34
CA LEU A 155 -16.03 5.30 18.15
C LEU A 155 -15.21 4.54 19.21
N PRO A 156 -14.06 3.95 18.85
CA PRO A 156 -13.18 3.34 19.83
C PRO A 156 -12.61 4.43 20.76
N PRO A 157 -12.48 4.17 22.07
CA PRO A 157 -12.06 5.18 23.05
C PRO A 157 -10.60 5.63 22.88
N ASP A 158 -9.81 4.91 22.06
CA ASP A 158 -8.43 5.26 21.73
C ASP A 158 -8.27 5.85 20.32
N LEU A 159 -9.37 6.28 19.68
CA LEU A 159 -9.34 6.98 18.40
C LEU A 159 -8.62 8.34 18.54
N ARG A 160 -7.73 8.61 17.59
CA ARG A 160 -7.05 9.91 17.44
C ARG A 160 -7.22 10.40 16.00
N VAL A 161 -7.69 11.64 15.87
CA VAL A 161 -7.85 12.36 14.60
C VAL A 161 -7.24 13.75 14.78
N GLY A 162 -6.21 14.09 14.01
CA GLY A 162 -5.56 15.40 14.11
C GLY A 162 -6.40 16.52 13.49
N GLY A 163 -7.16 16.22 12.43
CA GLY A 163 -8.09 17.13 11.78
C GLY A 163 -9.53 16.98 12.26
N ASN A 164 -10.47 17.16 11.32
CA ASN A 164 -11.90 17.08 11.55
C ASN A 164 -12.42 15.65 11.48
N LEU A 165 -13.51 15.38 12.20
CA LEU A 165 -14.22 14.11 12.19
C LEU A 165 -15.62 14.27 11.58
N TYR A 166 -15.91 13.57 10.49
CA TYR A 166 -17.19 13.65 9.77
C TYR A 166 -18.02 12.38 9.95
N LEU A 167 -19.19 12.51 10.58
CA LEU A 167 -20.03 11.41 11.04
C LEU A 167 -21.40 11.32 10.35
N ARG A 168 -21.64 12.17 9.33
CA ARG A 168 -22.95 12.27 8.67
C ARG A 168 -23.46 10.92 8.17
N GLY A 169 -24.67 10.53 8.56
CA GLY A 169 -25.27 9.26 8.14
C GLY A 169 -24.70 8.02 8.83
N THR A 170 -23.89 8.17 9.90
CA THR A 170 -23.54 7.08 10.81
C THR A 170 -24.61 6.90 11.89
N LYS A 171 -24.53 5.81 12.67
CA LYS A 171 -25.40 5.57 13.83
C LYS A 171 -24.76 6.01 15.16
N ILE A 172 -23.69 6.81 15.10
CA ILE A 172 -22.96 7.27 16.27
C ILE A 172 -23.79 8.32 17.02
N LYS A 173 -24.20 7.99 18.24
CA LYS A 173 -24.97 8.90 19.11
C LYS A 173 -24.04 9.80 19.92
N THR A 174 -23.00 9.24 20.51
CA THR A 174 -22.07 9.94 21.41
C THR A 174 -20.64 9.82 20.91
N VAL A 175 -19.84 10.86 21.18
CA VAL A 175 -18.39 10.81 21.02
C VAL A 175 -17.82 10.66 22.44
N PRO A 176 -17.12 9.56 22.77
CA PRO A 176 -16.52 9.39 24.08
C PRO A 176 -15.51 10.52 24.39
N GLU A 177 -15.44 10.99 25.63
CA GLU A 177 -14.48 12.02 26.08
C GLU A 177 -13.01 11.61 25.86
N THR A 178 -12.76 10.31 25.75
CA THR A 178 -11.43 9.73 25.51
C THR A 178 -10.98 9.84 24.04
N VAL A 179 -11.91 10.06 23.10
CA VAL A 179 -11.60 10.28 21.69
C VAL A 179 -10.93 11.64 21.52
N ARG A 180 -9.77 11.67 20.87
CA ARG A 180 -9.05 12.91 20.60
C ARG A 180 -9.31 13.36 19.16
N VAL A 181 -9.90 14.53 19.00
CA VAL A 181 -10.11 15.21 17.72
C VAL A 181 -9.45 16.59 17.82
N GLY A 182 -8.50 16.90 16.94
CA GLY A 182 -7.83 18.20 16.93
C GLY A 182 -8.66 19.31 16.26
N GLY A 183 -9.54 18.92 15.32
CA GLY A 183 -10.50 19.80 14.69
C GLY A 183 -11.92 19.70 15.25
N LYS A 184 -12.90 19.95 14.40
CA LYS A 184 -14.33 19.90 14.73
C LYS A 184 -14.92 18.52 14.44
N VAL A 185 -16.02 18.21 15.14
CA VAL A 185 -16.86 17.05 14.85
C VAL A 185 -18.10 17.51 14.10
N TYR A 186 -18.31 16.95 12.91
CA TYR A 186 -19.46 17.21 12.05
C TYR A 186 -20.40 16.00 12.07
N ARG A 187 -21.70 16.24 12.26
CA ARG A 187 -22.73 15.20 12.40
C ARG A 187 -23.77 15.29 11.29
#